data_AF-A0A2H0CSX6-F1
#
_entry.id   AF-A0A2H0CSX6-F1
#
_cell.length_a   1.000
_cell.length_b   1.000
_cell.length_c   1.000
_cell.angle_alpha   90.00
_cell.angle_beta   90.00
_cell.angle_gamma   90.00
#
_symmetry.space_group_name_H-M   'P 1'
#
loop_
_entity.id
_entity.type
_entity.pdbx_description
1 polymer ?
#
loop_
_entity_poly.entity_id
_entity_poly.type
_entity_poly.pdbx_seq_one_letter_code
_entity_poly.pdbx_strand_id
1 'polypeptide(L)'
;MLKKIYFAHPINTYETPFEGIALEVIKRRFPNHDIICPNTPAHAAEYTAHGMSYFTERLVPQCSVTIGMPYPDGKFGAGVASEIRKAFELKQDVYVLMICQSFSDLSVSLRYIPQTLAQLFLEHTQDVLDRYTTRGRTWVSPEEYGKTPLHFLKSHIVHINPEDWKHCEMPQK
;
A
#
# COMPACT_ATOMS: atom_id res chain seq x y z
N MET A 1 1.09 -26.09 7.19
CA MET A 1 1.75 -24.97 6.48
C MET A 1 1.38 -23.67 7.20
N LEU A 2 2.35 -22.78 7.40
CA LEU A 2 2.07 -21.42 7.89
C LEU A 2 1.22 -20.69 6.84
N LYS A 3 0.19 -20.00 7.30
CA LYS A 3 -0.63 -19.14 6.43
C LYS A 3 0.15 -17.86 6.13
N LYS A 4 -0.03 -17.29 4.94
CA LYS A 4 0.68 -16.07 4.52
C LYS A 4 -0.24 -14.87 4.53
N ILE A 5 0.29 -13.74 4.99
CA ILE A 5 -0.34 -12.42 4.95
C ILE A 5 0.41 -11.57 3.92
N TYR A 6 -0.31 -10.99 2.98
CA TYR A 6 0.24 -9.94 2.12
C TYR A 6 0.06 -8.58 2.80
N PHE A 7 1.13 -7.79 2.96
CA PHE A 7 1.04 -6.44 3.47
C PHE A 7 1.21 -5.43 2.33
N ALA A 8 0.11 -4.83 1.90
CA ALA A 8 0.06 -3.79 0.86
C ALA A 8 0.14 -2.40 1.49
N HIS A 9 1.22 -1.65 1.24
CA HIS A 9 1.41 -0.32 1.83
C HIS A 9 2.22 0.61 0.91
N PRO A 10 2.09 1.95 1.07
CA PRO A 10 2.77 2.90 0.20
C PRO A 10 4.30 2.78 0.29
N ILE A 11 4.99 2.85 -0.84
CA ILE A 11 6.46 2.71 -0.90
C ILE A 11 7.19 3.75 -0.04
N ASN A 12 6.60 4.93 0.18
CA ASN A 12 7.19 5.94 1.07
C ASN A 12 7.05 5.63 2.57
N THR A 13 6.63 4.42 2.93
CA THR A 13 6.73 3.88 4.28
C THR A 13 7.85 2.84 4.41
N TYR A 14 8.48 2.41 3.31
CA TYR A 14 9.52 1.38 3.32
C TYR A 14 10.76 1.86 4.11
N GLU A 15 11.30 0.98 4.94
CA GLU A 15 12.46 1.25 5.81
C GLU A 15 12.24 2.43 6.78
N THR A 16 10.98 2.78 7.05
CA THR A 16 10.62 3.82 8.02
C THR A 16 10.11 3.20 9.33
N PRO A 17 10.08 3.97 10.44
CA PRO A 17 9.43 3.53 11.67
C PRO A 17 7.96 3.11 11.49
N PHE A 18 7.26 3.66 10.49
CA PHE A 18 5.86 3.30 10.20
C PHE A 18 5.72 1.85 9.70
N GLU A 19 6.62 1.39 8.82
CA GLU A 19 6.64 -0.01 8.37
C GLU A 19 6.97 -0.94 9.54
N GLY A 20 7.97 -0.59 10.37
CA GLY A 20 8.31 -1.37 11.56
C GLY A 20 7.13 -1.54 12.52
N ILE A 21 6.44 -0.44 12.84
CA ILE A 21 5.26 -0.44 13.71
C ILE A 21 4.12 -1.26 13.09
N ALA A 22 3.85 -1.11 11.80
CA ALA A 22 2.82 -1.87 11.11
C ALA A 22 3.13 -3.37 11.16
N LEU A 23 4.37 -3.78 10.86
CA LEU A 23 4.80 -5.17 10.92
C LEU A 23 4.68 -5.75 12.33
N GLU A 24 5.03 -5.00 13.38
CA GLU A 24 4.81 -5.45 14.76
C GLU A 24 3.33 -5.68 15.08
N VAL A 25 2.46 -4.76 14.69
CA VAL A 25 1.01 -4.89 14.92
C VAL A 25 0.44 -6.10 14.19
N ILE A 26 0.86 -6.33 12.94
CA ILE A 26 0.43 -7.50 12.15
C ILE A 26 0.93 -8.79 12.80
N LYS A 27 2.21 -8.86 13.20
CA LYS A 27 2.79 -10.03 13.89
C LYS A 27 2.04 -10.36 15.19
N ARG A 28 1.71 -9.35 16.00
CA ARG A 28 0.96 -9.54 17.25
C ARG A 28 -0.47 -10.03 16.99
N ARG A 29 -1.14 -9.52 15.95
CA ARG A 29 -2.50 -9.92 15.59
C ARG A 29 -2.57 -11.32 14.98
N PHE A 30 -1.53 -11.73 14.26
CA PHE A 30 -1.44 -12.98 13.51
C PHE A 30 -0.14 -13.72 13.81
N PRO A 31 0.07 -14.21 15.05
CA PRO A 31 1.35 -14.79 15.49
C PRO A 31 1.75 -16.07 14.75
N ASN A 32 0.79 -16.72 14.07
CA ASN A 32 0.99 -17.97 13.33
C ASN A 32 0.94 -17.76 11.81
N HIS A 33 1.28 -16.56 11.33
CA HIS A 33 1.32 -16.25 9.89
C HIS A 33 2.68 -15.66 9.50
N ASP A 34 3.15 -16.03 8.31
CA ASP A 34 4.29 -15.39 7.68
C ASP A 34 3.81 -14.12 6.95
N ILE A 35 4.53 -13.02 7.13
CA ILE A 35 4.21 -11.76 6.45
C ILE A 35 5.05 -11.64 5.20
N ILE A 36 4.39 -11.51 4.06
CA ILE A 36 4.99 -11.13 2.79
C ILE A 36 4.92 -9.60 2.69
N CYS A 37 6.07 -8.97 2.90
CA CYS A 37 6.26 -7.54 2.73
C CYS A 37 6.84 -7.27 1.34
N PRO A 38 6.23 -6.39 0.52
CA PRO A 38 6.72 -6.07 -0.83
C PRO A 38 8.06 -5.33 -0.83
N ASN A 39 8.50 -4.79 0.32
CA ASN A 39 9.78 -4.12 0.49
C ASN A 39 10.96 -5.11 0.57
N THR A 40 11.27 -5.79 -0.53
CA THR A 40 12.49 -6.60 -0.66
C THR A 40 13.16 -6.38 -2.01
N PRO A 41 14.50 -6.57 -2.12
CA PRO A 41 15.20 -6.49 -3.40
C PRO A 41 14.64 -7.45 -4.46
N ALA A 42 14.19 -8.64 -4.05
CA ALA A 42 13.60 -9.62 -4.96
C ALA A 42 12.28 -9.13 -5.58
N HIS A 43 11.40 -8.53 -4.77
CA HIS A 43 10.14 -7.96 -5.26
C HIS A 43 10.36 -6.71 -6.11
N ALA A 44 11.37 -5.89 -5.79
CA ALA A 44 11.74 -4.74 -6.60
C ALA A 44 12.20 -5.15 -8.02
N ALA A 45 13.01 -6.21 -8.13
CA ALA A 45 13.45 -6.73 -9.43
C ALA A 45 12.28 -7.24 -10.28
N GLU A 46 11.36 -7.99 -9.67
CA GLU A 46 10.16 -8.48 -10.36
C GLU A 46 9.20 -7.35 -10.76
N TYR A 47 9.07 -6.32 -9.93
CA TYR A 47 8.29 -5.13 -10.27
C TYR A 47 8.85 -4.40 -11.48
N THR A 48 10.18 -4.28 -11.62
CA THR A 48 10.80 -3.71 -12.82
C THR A 48 10.43 -4.51 -14.08
N ALA A 49 10.37 -5.84 -13.98
CA ALA A 49 10.06 -6.70 -15.12
C ALA A 49 8.56 -6.76 -15.48
N HIS A 50 7.67 -6.66 -14.49
CA HIS A 50 6.25 -7.01 -14.64
C HIS A 50 5.28 -5.91 -14.18
N GLY A 51 5.79 -4.83 -13.59
CA GLY A 51 5.00 -3.76 -13.01
C GLY A 51 4.03 -4.26 -11.93
N MET A 52 2.91 -3.56 -11.76
CA MET A 52 1.91 -3.89 -10.73
C MET A 52 1.31 -5.30 -10.88
N SER A 53 1.34 -5.88 -12.08
CA SER A 53 0.82 -7.23 -12.32
C SER A 53 1.57 -8.30 -11.53
N TYR A 54 2.84 -8.06 -11.18
CA TYR A 54 3.60 -8.95 -10.30
C TYR A 54 2.90 -9.14 -8.95
N PHE A 55 2.52 -8.02 -8.32
CA PHE A 55 1.91 -8.05 -7.00
C PHE A 55 0.51 -8.67 -7.05
N THR A 56 -0.33 -8.24 -8.00
CA THR A 56 -1.72 -8.71 -8.09
C THR A 56 -1.82 -10.15 -8.62
N GLU A 57 -1.01 -10.55 -9.59
CA GLU A 57 -1.15 -11.87 -10.21
C GLU A 57 -0.22 -12.94 -9.64
N ARG A 58 0.84 -12.56 -8.90
CA ARG A 58 1.78 -13.54 -8.30
C ARG A 58 1.81 -13.53 -6.80
N LEU A 59 1.92 -12.37 -6.13
CA LEU A 59 2.11 -12.34 -4.68
C LEU A 59 0.82 -12.44 -3.88
N VAL A 60 -0.18 -11.60 -4.17
CA VAL A 60 -1.48 -11.64 -3.49
C VAL A 60 -2.11 -13.05 -3.54
N PRO A 61 -2.12 -13.78 -4.68
CA PRO A 61 -2.71 -15.12 -4.75
C PRO A 61 -2.04 -16.19 -3.87
N GLN A 62 -0.80 -15.97 -3.42
CA GLN A 62 -0.11 -16.89 -2.52
C GLN A 62 -0.49 -16.71 -1.05
N CYS A 63 -1.29 -15.68 -0.74
CA CYS A 63 -1.67 -15.32 0.62
C CYS A 63 -3.12 -15.71 0.92
N SER A 64 -3.43 -15.89 2.20
CA SER A 64 -4.81 -16.14 2.65
C SER A 64 -5.47 -14.88 3.24
N VAL A 65 -4.65 -13.88 3.56
CA VAL A 65 -5.06 -12.60 4.15
C VAL A 65 -4.30 -11.49 3.45
N THR A 66 -4.97 -10.38 3.18
CA THR A 66 -4.35 -9.16 2.67
C THR A 66 -4.62 -8.01 3.63
N ILE A 67 -3.57 -7.25 3.97
CA ILE A 67 -3.66 -6.07 4.82
C ILE A 67 -3.27 -4.86 3.99
N GLY A 68 -4.19 -3.93 3.81
CA GLY A 68 -3.96 -2.66 3.13
C GLY A 68 -3.68 -1.52 4.10
N MET A 69 -2.70 -0.69 3.80
CA MET A 69 -2.42 0.55 4.53
C MET A 69 -2.65 1.76 3.61
N PRO A 70 -3.57 2.69 3.94
CA PRO A 70 -3.74 3.92 3.20
C PRO A 70 -2.73 5.00 3.61
N TYR A 71 -2.78 6.13 2.94
CA TYR A 71 -2.16 7.38 3.37
C TYR A 71 -2.81 7.92 4.67
N PRO A 72 -2.21 8.91 5.36
CA PRO A 72 -2.71 9.40 6.64
C PRO A 72 -4.14 9.97 6.60
N ASP A 73 -4.61 10.42 5.44
CA ASP A 73 -5.99 10.89 5.24
C ASP A 73 -6.99 9.76 4.90
N GLY A 74 -6.57 8.50 4.99
CA GLY A 74 -7.41 7.33 4.71
C GLY A 74 -7.52 6.95 3.24
N LYS A 75 -6.92 7.72 2.33
CA LYS A 75 -6.96 7.40 0.89
C LYS A 75 -5.92 6.35 0.53
N PHE A 76 -6.28 5.41 -0.34
CA PHE A 76 -5.38 4.40 -0.88
C PHE A 76 -4.70 4.90 -2.16
N GLY A 77 -3.40 4.63 -2.28
CA GLY A 77 -2.73 4.74 -3.57
C GLY A 77 -3.24 3.67 -4.56
N ALA A 78 -3.16 3.97 -5.85
CA ALA A 78 -3.65 3.09 -6.91
C ALA A 78 -3.08 1.65 -6.82
N GLY A 79 -1.81 1.50 -6.46
CA GLY A 79 -1.15 0.20 -6.28
C GLY A 79 -1.78 -0.60 -5.14
N VAL A 80 -1.79 -0.04 -3.92
CA VAL A 80 -2.39 -0.66 -2.73
C VAL A 80 -3.86 -1.02 -2.96
N ALA A 81 -4.63 -0.13 -3.59
CA ALA A 81 -6.01 -0.40 -3.94
C ALA A 81 -6.13 -1.60 -4.89
N SER A 82 -5.30 -1.70 -5.93
CA SER A 82 -5.34 -2.84 -6.87
C SER A 82 -5.07 -4.18 -6.19
N GLU A 83 -4.17 -4.21 -5.20
CA GLU A 83 -3.85 -5.42 -4.43
C GLU A 83 -5.00 -5.83 -3.51
N ILE A 84 -5.65 -4.87 -2.85
CA ILE A 84 -6.84 -5.12 -2.03
C ILE A 84 -8.01 -5.63 -2.90
N ARG A 85 -8.22 -5.02 -4.07
CA ARG A 85 -9.26 -5.46 -5.01
C ARG A 85 -9.05 -6.92 -5.42
N LYS A 86 -7.81 -7.28 -5.75
CA LYS A 86 -7.45 -8.66 -6.06
C LYS A 86 -7.73 -9.62 -4.90
N ALA A 87 -7.40 -9.21 -3.68
CA ALA A 87 -7.68 -10.02 -2.49
C ALA A 87 -9.18 -10.31 -2.33
N PHE A 88 -10.04 -9.30 -2.56
CA PHE A 88 -11.49 -9.49 -2.56
C PHE A 88 -11.98 -10.41 -3.68
N GLU A 89 -11.44 -10.30 -4.90
CA GLU A 89 -11.78 -11.20 -6.01
C GLU A 89 -11.45 -12.66 -5.67
N LEU A 90 -10.34 -12.88 -4.96
CA LEU A 90 -9.89 -14.18 -4.48
C LEU A 90 -10.60 -14.64 -3.19
N LYS A 91 -11.54 -13.85 -2.66
CA LYS A 91 -12.27 -14.11 -1.41
C LYS A 91 -11.35 -14.32 -0.20
N GLN A 92 -10.24 -13.58 -0.16
CA GLN A 92 -9.34 -13.55 0.99
C GLN A 92 -9.90 -12.67 2.10
N ASP A 93 -9.46 -12.90 3.34
CA ASP A 93 -9.74 -11.95 4.42
C ASP A 93 -8.95 -10.65 4.17
N VAL A 94 -9.65 -9.51 4.21
CA VAL A 94 -9.04 -8.20 4.03
C VAL A 94 -9.08 -7.42 5.34
N TYR A 95 -7.95 -6.80 5.69
CA TYR A 95 -7.88 -5.85 6.78
C TYR A 95 -7.32 -4.51 6.30
N VAL A 96 -7.70 -3.43 6.97
CA VAL A 96 -7.12 -2.10 6.78
C VAL A 96 -6.35 -1.71 8.04
N LEU A 97 -5.08 -1.37 7.87
CA LEU A 97 -4.20 -0.86 8.92
C LEU A 97 -4.09 0.66 8.77
N MET A 98 -4.66 1.39 9.73
CA MET A 98 -4.55 2.83 9.83
C MET A 98 -3.48 3.20 10.84
N ILE A 99 -2.56 4.10 10.45
CA ILE A 99 -1.68 4.78 11.39
C ILE A 99 -2.07 6.26 11.40
N CYS A 100 -2.53 6.73 12.55
CA CYS A 100 -2.89 8.13 12.77
C CYS A 100 -1.92 8.73 13.79
N GLN A 101 -1.26 9.82 13.42
CA GLN A 101 -0.43 10.61 14.33
C GLN A 101 -1.16 11.90 14.70
N SER A 102 -1.41 12.08 16.00
CA SER A 102 -1.80 13.36 16.58
C SER A 102 -0.56 14.11 17.09
N PHE A 103 -0.74 15.32 17.64
CA PHE A 103 0.35 16.14 18.17
C PHE A 103 1.21 15.44 19.23
N SER A 104 0.64 14.49 19.99
CA SER A 104 1.33 13.77 21.07
C SER A 104 1.35 12.25 20.90
N ASP A 105 0.43 11.68 20.10
CA ASP A 105 0.16 10.25 20.13
C ASP A 105 0.18 9.63 18.74
N LEU A 106 0.81 8.45 18.65
CA LEU A 106 0.65 7.56 17.52
C LEU A 106 -0.40 6.52 17.87
N SER A 107 -1.47 6.46 17.08
CA SER A 107 -2.49 5.43 17.20
C SER A 107 -2.45 4.52 15.96
N VAL A 108 -2.58 3.21 16.21
CA VAL A 108 -2.67 2.21 15.14
C VAL A 108 -3.98 1.46 15.32
N SER A 109 -4.74 1.32 14.23
CA SER A 109 -5.94 0.49 14.22
C SER A 109 -5.90 -0.47 13.06
N LEU A 110 -6.31 -1.72 13.32
CA LEU A 110 -6.40 -2.77 12.32
C LEU A 110 -7.85 -3.26 12.28
N ARG A 111 -8.52 -3.04 11.15
CA ARG A 111 -9.96 -3.32 10.99
C ARG A 111 -10.18 -4.38 9.94
N TYR A 112 -10.96 -5.40 10.27
CA TYR A 112 -11.42 -6.38 9.28
C TYR A 112 -12.47 -5.75 8.37
N ILE A 113 -12.38 -6.02 7.07
CA ILE A 113 -13.35 -5.59 6.06
C ILE A 113 -14.10 -6.83 5.57
N PRO A 114 -15.38 -6.99 5.91
CA PRO A 114 -16.19 -8.12 5.45
C PRO A 114 -16.27 -8.16 3.92
N GLN A 115 -16.30 -9.38 3.36
CA GLN A 115 -16.48 -9.60 1.93
C GLN A 115 -17.77 -8.94 1.38
N THR A 116 -18.80 -8.77 2.21
CA THR A 116 -20.05 -8.07 1.84
C THR A 116 -19.84 -6.59 1.52
N LEU A 117 -18.73 -5.99 1.99
CA LEU A 117 -18.33 -4.62 1.68
C LEU A 117 -17.33 -4.55 0.52
N ALA A 118 -16.96 -5.67 -0.10
CA ALA A 118 -16.00 -5.70 -1.21
C ALA A 118 -16.48 -4.82 -2.38
N GLN A 119 -17.76 -4.91 -2.74
CA GLN A 119 -18.35 -4.11 -3.81
C GLN A 119 -18.26 -2.61 -3.50
N LEU A 120 -18.51 -2.22 -2.24
CA LEU A 120 -18.35 -0.84 -1.80
C LEU A 120 -16.91 -0.35 -1.99
N PHE A 121 -15.92 -1.18 -1.66
CA PHE A 121 -14.51 -0.86 -1.88
C PHE A 121 -14.12 -0.81 -3.37
N LEU A 122 -14.71 -1.68 -4.18
CA LEU A 122 -14.48 -1.75 -5.63
C LEU A 122 -15.09 -0.56 -6.38
N GLU A 123 -16.22 -0.04 -5.89
CA GLU A 123 -17.03 0.99 -6.55
C GLU A 123 -16.81 2.40 -5.98
N HIS A 124 -16.46 2.56 -4.70
CA HIS A 124 -16.13 3.85 -4.12
C HIS A 124 -14.70 4.29 -4.48
N THR A 125 -14.63 5.02 -5.59
CA THR A 125 -13.39 5.61 -6.10
C THR A 125 -12.91 6.83 -5.30
N GLN A 126 -13.74 7.42 -4.43
CA GLN A 126 -13.37 8.66 -3.71
C GLN A 126 -12.20 8.45 -2.72
N ASP A 127 -12.03 7.22 -2.24
CA ASP A 127 -10.96 6.84 -1.33
C ASP A 127 -9.76 6.22 -2.07
N VAL A 128 -9.84 6.05 -3.39
CA VAL A 128 -8.75 5.53 -4.21
C VAL A 128 -8.20 6.64 -5.09
N LEU A 129 -6.94 6.97 -4.89
CA LEU A 129 -6.25 7.95 -5.71
C LEU A 129 -5.99 7.40 -7.11
N ASP A 130 -6.12 8.24 -8.12
CA ASP A 130 -5.63 7.91 -9.45
C ASP A 130 -4.10 7.74 -9.44
N ARG A 131 -3.56 7.19 -10.53
CA ARG A 131 -2.13 6.89 -10.64
C ARG A 131 -1.22 8.11 -10.50
N TYR A 132 -1.65 9.28 -10.97
CA TYR A 132 -0.83 10.50 -10.99
C TYR A 132 -0.85 11.17 -9.62
N THR A 133 -2.03 11.25 -9.00
CA THR A 133 -2.14 11.70 -7.62
C THR A 133 -1.38 10.76 -6.67
N THR A 134 -1.44 9.44 -6.89
CA THR A 134 -0.64 8.48 -6.12
C THR A 134 0.85 8.79 -6.22
N ARG A 135 1.36 9.07 -7.44
CA ARG A 135 2.77 9.43 -7.64
C ARG A 135 3.13 10.71 -6.89
N GLY A 136 2.32 11.76 -7.00
CA GLY A 136 2.56 13.02 -6.28
C GLY A 136 2.52 12.92 -4.76
N ARG A 137 1.79 11.93 -4.22
CA ARG A 137 1.80 11.61 -2.78
C ARG A 137 2.96 10.73 -2.34
N THR A 138 3.61 10.08 -3.30
CA THR A 138 4.68 9.10 -3.05
C THR A 138 6.06 9.71 -3.18
N TRP A 139 6.26 10.61 -4.14
CA TRP A 139 7.58 11.13 -4.53
C TRP A 139 7.62 12.64 -4.34
N VAL A 140 8.81 13.19 -4.06
CA VAL A 140 8.96 14.63 -3.75
C VAL A 140 8.69 15.53 -4.95
N SER A 141 9.00 15.08 -6.17
CA SER A 141 8.72 15.79 -7.43
C SER A 141 8.73 14.83 -8.63
N PRO A 142 8.23 15.25 -9.81
CA PRO A 142 8.33 14.48 -11.05
C PRO A 142 9.77 14.04 -11.41
N GLU A 143 10.76 14.91 -11.20
CA GLU A 143 12.18 14.66 -11.52
C GLU A 143 12.84 13.62 -10.60
N GLU A 144 12.29 13.50 -9.39
CA GLU A 144 12.70 12.57 -8.34
C GLU A 144 11.84 11.28 -8.31
N TYR A 145 11.00 11.07 -9.32
CA TYR A 145 10.18 9.87 -9.45
C TYR A 145 11.05 8.60 -9.45
N GLY A 146 10.75 7.66 -8.55
CA GLY A 146 11.52 6.42 -8.39
C GLY A 146 12.84 6.57 -7.61
N LYS A 147 13.18 7.79 -7.14
CA LYS A 147 14.43 8.09 -6.44
C LYS A 147 14.21 8.49 -4.99
N THR A 148 13.48 9.59 -4.77
CA THR A 148 13.34 10.20 -3.44
C THR A 148 11.88 10.18 -2.98
N PRO A 149 11.49 9.25 -2.07
CA PRO A 149 10.14 9.19 -1.58
C PRO A 149 9.80 10.42 -0.71
N LEU A 150 8.60 10.95 -0.89
CA LEU A 150 8.02 11.99 -0.03
C LEU A 150 7.72 11.40 1.35
N HIS A 151 8.11 12.09 2.42
CA HIS A 151 7.83 11.66 3.79
C HIS A 151 6.34 11.30 3.98
N PHE A 152 6.06 10.08 4.49
CA PHE A 152 4.69 9.53 4.57
C PHE A 152 3.67 10.48 5.20
N LEU A 153 4.00 11.13 6.32
CA LEU A 153 3.10 12.10 6.97
C LEU A 153 2.79 13.34 6.11
N LYS A 154 3.63 13.69 5.14
CA LYS A 154 3.40 14.82 4.25
C LYS A 154 2.56 14.44 3.03
N SER A 155 2.38 13.15 2.77
CA SER A 155 1.73 12.64 1.55
C SER A 155 0.31 13.17 1.33
N HIS A 156 -0.42 13.52 2.38
CA HIS A 156 -1.80 14.01 2.29
C HIS A 156 -1.96 15.54 2.28
N ILE A 157 -0.89 16.30 2.59
CA ILE A 157 -0.94 17.77 2.71
C ILE A 157 -0.23 18.51 1.56
N VAL A 158 0.48 17.78 0.71
CA VAL A 158 1.10 18.37 -0.48
C VAL A 158 0.05 18.72 -1.52
N HIS A 159 0.17 19.92 -2.09
CA HIS A 159 -0.62 20.27 -3.28
C HIS A 159 -0.01 19.55 -4.48
N ILE A 160 -0.84 18.81 -5.22
CA ILE A 160 -0.43 18.01 -6.36
C ILE A 160 -1.25 18.47 -7.56
N ASN A 161 -0.56 18.83 -8.63
CA ASN A 161 -1.15 18.96 -9.96
C ASN A 161 -0.90 17.65 -10.73
N PRO A 162 -1.92 16.81 -10.97
CA PRO A 162 -1.75 15.52 -11.65
C PRO A 162 -1.10 15.62 -13.04
N GLU A 163 -1.25 16.75 -13.73
CA GLU A 163 -0.66 16.97 -15.06
C GLU A 163 0.88 16.88 -15.05
N ASP A 164 1.51 17.40 -13.99
CA ASP A 164 2.98 17.41 -13.85
C ASP A 164 3.55 15.98 -13.77
N TRP A 165 2.71 14.99 -13.42
CA TRP A 165 3.09 13.60 -13.20
C TRP A 165 2.78 12.67 -14.38
N LYS A 166 2.17 13.18 -15.46
CA LYS A 166 1.81 12.39 -16.64
C LYS A 166 3.02 11.90 -17.41
N HIS A 167 4.08 12.71 -17.45
CA HIS A 167 5.30 12.43 -18.22
C HIS A 167 6.34 11.60 -17.43
N CYS A 168 6.05 11.23 -16.18
CA CYS A 168 6.93 10.41 -15.38
C CYS A 168 6.89 8.95 -15.84
N GLU A 169 7.99 8.48 -16.43
CA GLU A 169 8.30 7.06 -16.62
C GLU A 169 9.20 6.59 -15.49
N MET A 170 9.03 5.35 -15.03
CA MET A 170 9.95 4.81 -14.03
C MET A 170 11.34 4.80 -14.66
N PRO A 171 12.39 5.27 -13.96
CA PRO A 171 13.74 5.11 -14.46
C PRO A 171 13.98 3.62 -14.73
N GLN A 172 14.27 3.27 -15.97
CA GLN A 172 14.87 1.98 -16.29
C GLN A 172 16.27 2.02 -15.65
N LYS A 173 16.43 1.32 -14.53
CA LYS A 173 17.75 1.09 -13.93
C LYS A 173 18.49 0.02 -14.71
#